data_AF-A0A165L5T1-F1
#
_entry.id   AF-A0A165L5T1-F1
#
_cell.length_a   1.000
_cell.length_b   1.000
_cell.length_c   1.000
_cell.angle_alpha   90.00
_cell.angle_beta   90.00
_cell.angle_gamma   90.00
#
_symmetry.space_group_name_H-M   'P 1'
#
loop_
_entity.id
_entity.type
_entity.pdbx_description
1 polymer ?
#
loop_
_entity_poly.entity_id
_entity_poly.type
_entity_poly.pdbx_seq_one_letter_code
_entity_poly.pdbx_strand_id
1 'polypeptide(L)'
;MPAASFIDTPLSFFSIPLIWLAAQAPARMRVNAINGKVGYNNLAPRKNIERLEKDPNTDKEFLNRIIRLEGAHQNGLEAFPLWAVAVIAGNVGGMENRTLNICSALYVAGRFLYIYVYLNQKTRAQSIMRTGVWALTTAIPLYVLVHSAIIRRRWTY
;
A
#
# COMPACT_ATOMS: atom_id res chain seq x y z
N MET A 1 16.52 -7.79 -35.28
CA MET A 1 16.47 -7.97 -33.81
C MET A 1 15.04 -8.29 -33.44
N PRO A 2 14.74 -9.36 -32.68
CA PRO A 2 13.38 -9.60 -32.22
C PRO A 2 12.92 -8.41 -31.36
N ALA A 3 11.66 -7.99 -31.51
CA ALA A 3 11.10 -6.95 -30.66
C ALA A 3 11.22 -7.36 -29.19
N ALA A 4 11.70 -6.47 -28.33
CA ALA A 4 11.74 -6.72 -26.89
C ALA A 4 10.33 -7.08 -26.42
N SER A 5 10.18 -8.14 -25.62
CA SER A 5 8.86 -8.53 -25.12
C SER A 5 8.34 -7.42 -24.19
N PHE A 6 7.02 -7.20 -24.15
CA PHE A 6 6.41 -6.10 -23.39
C PHE A 6 6.89 -6.05 -21.92
N ILE A 7 7.08 -7.22 -21.30
CA ILE A 7 7.54 -7.37 -19.91
C ILE A 7 9.02 -7.00 -19.71
N ASP A 8 9.80 -6.82 -20.78
CA ASP A 8 11.19 -6.37 -20.72
C ASP A 8 11.32 -4.83 -20.82
N THR A 9 10.20 -4.09 -20.88
CA THR A 9 10.17 -2.62 -20.83
C THR A 9 10.06 -2.12 -19.37
N PRO A 10 10.39 -0.87 -19.03
CA PRO A 10 10.44 -0.38 -17.64
C PRO A 10 9.03 -0.10 -17.04
N LEU A 11 8.17 -1.11 -17.00
CA LEU A 11 6.78 -1.02 -16.53
C LEU A 11 6.67 -0.75 -15.03
N SER A 12 7.71 -1.08 -14.26
CA SER A 12 7.78 -0.91 -12.81
C SER A 12 7.43 0.50 -12.34
N PHE A 13 7.73 1.55 -13.12
CA PHE A 13 7.38 2.93 -12.77
C PHE A 13 5.87 3.16 -12.64
N PHE A 14 5.03 2.45 -13.40
CA PHE A 14 3.57 2.57 -13.29
C PHE A 14 3.03 2.06 -11.95
N SER A 15 3.81 1.23 -11.24
CA SER A 15 3.43 0.77 -9.90
C SER A 15 3.45 1.89 -8.87
N ILE A 16 4.27 2.94 -9.06
CA ILE A 16 4.37 4.05 -8.10
C ILE A 16 3.03 4.80 -7.98
N PRO A 17 2.46 5.40 -9.05
CA PRO A 17 1.17 6.07 -8.95
C PRO A 17 0.04 5.09 -8.59
N LEU A 18 0.12 3.82 -9.03
CA LEU A 18 -0.88 2.81 -8.70
C LEU A 18 -0.94 2.51 -7.19
N ILE A 19 0.20 2.30 -6.54
CA ILE A 19 0.26 2.05 -5.10
C ILE A 19 -0.15 3.30 -4.32
N TRP A 20 0.25 4.49 -4.77
CA TRP A 20 -0.20 5.73 -4.16
C TRP A 20 -1.73 5.83 -4.20
N LEU A 21 -2.35 5.61 -5.36
CA LEU A 21 -3.81 5.63 -5.51
C LEU A 21 -4.49 4.56 -4.65
N ALA A 22 -3.92 3.36 -4.55
CA ALA A 22 -4.42 2.30 -3.68
C ALA A 22 -4.38 2.72 -2.20
N ALA A 23 -3.33 3.40 -1.75
CA ALA A 23 -3.23 3.93 -0.38
C ALA A 23 -4.26 5.04 -0.08
N GLN A 24 -4.69 5.79 -1.09
CA GLN A 24 -5.73 6.82 -0.94
C GLN A 24 -7.16 6.26 -0.90
N ALA A 25 -7.39 5.04 -1.42
CA ALA A 25 -8.74 4.48 -1.53
C ALA A 25 -9.44 4.31 -0.16
N PRO A 26 -8.81 3.76 0.90
CA PRO A 26 -9.44 3.66 2.22
C PRO A 26 -9.81 5.02 2.82
N ALA A 27 -8.98 6.06 2.61
CA ALA A 27 -9.27 7.41 3.07
C ALA A 27 -10.54 7.97 2.39
N ARG A 28 -10.68 7.80 1.07
CA ARG A 28 -11.89 8.21 0.34
C ARG A 28 -13.13 7.47 0.80
N MET A 29 -13.03 6.15 0.98
CA MET A 29 -14.11 5.32 1.52
C MET A 29 -14.55 5.78 2.92
N ARG A 30 -13.59 6.12 3.79
CA ARG A 30 -13.84 6.68 5.12
C ARG A 30 -14.60 8.00 5.05
N VAL A 31 -14.11 8.96 4.26
CA VAL A 31 -14.74 10.28 4.11
C VAL A 31 -16.18 10.12 3.63
N ASN A 32 -16.40 9.31 2.59
CA ASN A 32 -17.74 9.05 2.05
C ASN A 32 -18.68 8.42 3.09
N ALA A 33 -18.18 7.44 3.85
CA ALA A 33 -18.96 6.76 4.89
C ALA A 33 -19.35 7.71 6.05
N ILE A 34 -18.44 8.56 6.50
CA ILE A 34 -18.72 9.57 7.54
C ILE A 34 -19.71 10.60 7.00
N ASN A 35 -19.45 11.12 5.79
CA ASN A 35 -20.31 12.13 5.19
C ASN A 35 -21.75 11.65 5.02
N GLY A 36 -21.93 10.42 4.55
CA GLY A 36 -23.26 9.84 4.31
C GLY A 36 -24.04 9.48 5.58
N LYS A 37 -23.41 9.35 6.75
CA LYS A 37 -24.08 8.95 8.00
C LYS A 37 -24.24 10.08 9.02
N VAL A 38 -23.22 10.93 9.17
CA VAL A 38 -23.14 11.91 10.26
C VAL A 38 -22.61 13.28 9.81
N GLY A 39 -22.32 13.46 8.51
CA GLY A 39 -21.71 14.67 7.96
C GLY A 39 -20.21 14.78 8.27
N TYR A 40 -19.39 14.98 7.24
CA TYR A 40 -17.94 15.10 7.41
C TYR A 40 -17.54 16.53 7.78
N ASN A 41 -16.78 16.70 8.87
CA ASN A 41 -16.28 18.00 9.28
C ASN A 41 -14.98 18.35 8.53
N ASN A 42 -15.08 19.22 7.52
CA ASN A 42 -13.93 19.69 6.75
C ASN A 42 -13.08 20.76 7.45
N LEU A 43 -13.57 21.41 8.51
CA LEU A 43 -12.77 22.36 9.31
C LEU A 43 -11.74 21.64 10.19
N ALA A 44 -12.02 20.38 10.56
CA ALA A 44 -11.13 19.54 11.35
C ALA A 44 -11.09 18.10 10.80
N PRO A 45 -10.57 17.89 9.57
CA PRO A 45 -10.72 16.63 8.83
C PRO A 45 -10.15 15.43 9.58
N ARG A 46 -9.05 15.63 10.31
CA ARG A 46 -8.38 14.59 11.11
C ARG A 46 -9.08 14.29 12.45
N LYS A 47 -9.97 15.16 12.93
CA LYS A 47 -10.71 14.97 14.19
C LYS A 47 -12.05 14.24 14.01
N ASN A 48 -12.42 13.88 12.79
CA ASN A 48 -13.70 13.19 12.54
C ASN A 48 -13.81 11.84 13.27
N ILE A 49 -12.71 11.10 13.42
CA ILE A 49 -12.71 9.81 14.15
C ILE A 49 -12.90 10.05 15.65
N GLU A 50 -12.09 10.94 16.23
CA GLU A 50 -12.20 11.33 17.64
C GLU A 50 -13.62 11.82 17.99
N ARG A 51 -14.23 12.61 17.11
CA ARG A 51 -15.62 13.06 17.26
C ARG A 51 -16.60 11.88 17.35
N LEU A 52 -16.41 10.86 16.52
CA LEU A 52 -17.26 9.65 16.53
C LEU A 52 -17.00 8.77 17.75
N GLU A 53 -15.76 8.71 18.24
CA GLU A 53 -15.42 7.98 19.47
C GLU A 53 -16.06 8.61 20.72
N LYS A 54 -16.21 9.94 20.72
CA LYS A 54 -16.79 10.70 21.84
C LYS A 54 -18.32 10.78 21.80
N ASP A 55 -18.95 10.46 20.68
CA ASP A 55 -20.41 10.51 20.54
C ASP A 55 -21.03 9.19 21.06
N PRO A 56 -21.79 9.22 22.17
CA PRO A 56 -22.38 8.02 22.75
C PRO A 56 -23.42 7.35 21.84
N ASN A 57 -23.93 8.06 20.83
CA ASN A 57 -24.91 7.54 19.88
C ASN A 57 -24.26 6.87 18.66
N THR A 58 -22.92 6.90 18.56
CA THR A 58 -22.23 6.28 17.43
C THR A 58 -22.33 4.76 17.51
N ASP A 59 -22.89 4.17 16.45
CA ASP A 59 -22.89 2.73 16.24
C ASP A 59 -21.46 2.16 16.24
N LYS A 60 -21.21 1.16 17.10
CA LYS A 60 -19.90 0.54 17.31
C LYS A 60 -19.38 -0.16 16.06
N GLU A 61 -20.25 -0.82 15.28
CA GLU A 61 -19.79 -1.51 14.06
C GLU A 61 -19.33 -0.49 13.01
N PHE A 62 -20.08 0.59 12.85
CA PHE A 62 -19.69 1.71 12.00
C PHE A 62 -18.37 2.34 12.44
N LEU A 63 -18.20 2.67 13.73
CA LEU A 63 -16.94 3.22 14.24
C LEU A 63 -15.76 2.28 13.97
N ASN A 64 -15.91 0.98 14.26
CA ASN A 64 -14.88 -0.01 13.98
C ASN A 64 -14.51 -0.08 12.50
N ARG A 65 -15.48 0.07 11.58
CA ARG A 65 -15.21 0.15 10.13
C ARG A 65 -14.42 1.41 9.77
N ILE A 66 -14.77 2.56 10.35
CA ILE A 66 -14.04 3.83 10.14
C ILE A 66 -12.59 3.71 10.63
N ILE A 67 -12.36 3.13 11.80
CA ILE A 67 -11.02 2.89 12.34
C ILE A 67 -10.22 1.94 11.44
N ARG A 68 -10.84 0.87 10.92
CA ARG A 68 -10.16 -0.04 9.97
C ARG A 68 -9.75 0.67 8.69
N LEU A 69 -10.63 1.51 8.13
CA LEU A 69 -10.32 2.29 6.93
C LEU A 69 -9.16 3.26 7.17
N GLU A 70 -9.10 3.90 8.33
CA GLU A 70 -7.97 4.77 8.66
C GLU A 70 -6.68 4.00 8.85
N GLY A 71 -6.71 2.89 9.58
CA GLY A 71 -5.53 2.05 9.75
C GLY A 71 -4.96 1.54 8.43
N ALA A 72 -5.84 1.16 7.48
CA ALA A 72 -5.42 0.75 6.13
C ALA A 72 -4.78 1.92 5.35
N HIS A 73 -5.32 3.13 5.47
CA HIS A 73 -4.75 4.33 4.84
C HIS A 73 -3.36 4.66 5.40
N GLN A 74 -3.23 4.73 6.72
CA GLN A 74 -1.96 5.05 7.38
C GLN A 74 -0.88 4.01 7.04
N ASN A 75 -1.21 2.72 7.07
CA ASN A 75 -0.26 1.68 6.65
C ASN A 75 0.13 1.81 5.17
N GLY A 76 -0.80 2.22 4.30
CA GLY A 76 -0.52 2.53 2.91
C GLY A 76 0.49 3.67 2.76
N LEU A 77 0.35 4.74 3.56
CA LEU A 77 1.28 5.87 3.58
C LEU A 77 2.65 5.50 4.14
N GLU A 78 2.73 4.63 5.15
CA GLU A 78 4.00 4.12 5.70
C GLU A 78 4.76 3.25 4.68
N ALA A 79 4.05 2.40 3.96
CA ALA A 79 4.65 1.47 3.00
C ALA A 79 5.06 2.14 1.68
N PHE A 80 4.37 3.22 1.29
CA PHE A 80 4.56 3.86 -0.01
C PHE A 80 5.98 4.41 -0.25
N PRO A 81 6.61 5.18 0.68
CA PRO A 81 7.96 5.69 0.49
C PRO A 81 8.98 4.57 0.25
N LEU A 82 8.89 3.48 1.02
CA LEU A 82 9.77 2.33 0.88
C LEU A 82 9.63 1.70 -0.52
N TRP A 83 8.40 1.56 -1.02
CA TRP A 83 8.14 1.05 -2.36
C TRP A 83 8.65 1.96 -3.47
N ALA A 84 8.34 3.26 -3.39
CA ALA A 84 8.75 4.24 -4.39
C ALA A 84 10.28 4.29 -4.51
N VAL A 85 10.98 4.32 -3.37
CA VAL A 85 12.45 4.29 -3.35
C VAL A 85 12.98 2.98 -3.92
N ALA A 86 12.38 1.83 -3.61
CA ALA A 86 12.79 0.55 -4.17
C ALA A 86 12.68 0.50 -5.70
N VAL A 87 11.56 0.96 -6.28
CA VAL A 87 11.39 1.00 -7.75
C VAL A 87 12.43 1.92 -8.40
N ILE A 88 12.66 3.11 -7.83
CA ILE A 88 13.66 4.05 -8.34
C ILE A 88 15.06 3.45 -8.24
N ALA A 89 15.42 2.88 -7.09
CA ALA A 89 16.71 2.25 -6.86
C ALA A 89 16.93 1.03 -7.76
N GLY A 90 15.90 0.23 -8.04
CA GLY A 90 15.96 -0.89 -8.97
C GLY A 90 16.30 -0.45 -10.39
N ASN A 91 15.57 0.55 -10.90
CA ASN A 91 15.81 1.09 -12.23
C ASN A 91 17.19 1.77 -12.32
N VAL A 92 17.51 2.67 -11.39
CA VAL A 92 18.82 3.34 -11.34
C VAL A 92 19.92 2.32 -11.12
N GLY A 93 19.69 1.27 -10.33
CA GLY A 93 20.63 0.19 -10.04
C GLY A 93 21.00 -0.66 -11.26
N GLY A 94 20.26 -0.56 -12.37
CA GLY A 94 20.44 -1.40 -13.56
C GLY A 94 19.88 -2.82 -13.37
N MET A 95 18.88 -2.99 -12.51
CA MET A 95 18.16 -4.27 -12.39
C MET A 95 17.44 -4.59 -13.70
N GLU A 96 17.41 -5.88 -14.07
CA GLU A 96 16.67 -6.34 -15.23
C GLU A 96 15.18 -5.97 -15.13
N ASN A 97 14.63 -5.36 -16.20
CA ASN A 97 13.24 -4.90 -16.24
C ASN A 97 12.27 -6.02 -15.89
N ARG A 98 12.48 -7.24 -16.40
CA ARG A 98 11.65 -8.41 -16.11
C ARG A 98 11.58 -8.71 -14.61
N THR A 99 12.72 -8.76 -13.93
CA THR A 99 12.79 -8.98 -12.48
C THR A 99 12.04 -7.90 -11.73
N LEU A 100 12.30 -6.63 -12.05
CA LEU A 100 11.69 -5.51 -11.35
C LEU A 100 10.17 -5.42 -11.62
N ASN A 101 9.73 -5.78 -12.82
CA ASN A 101 8.31 -5.85 -13.19
C ASN A 101 7.58 -6.97 -12.45
N ILE A 102 8.19 -8.15 -12.30
CA ILE A 102 7.63 -9.24 -11.49
C ILE A 102 7.51 -8.81 -10.03
N CYS A 103 8.56 -8.23 -9.44
CA CYS A 103 8.51 -7.68 -8.09
C CYS A 103 7.39 -6.63 -7.95
N SER A 104 7.24 -5.75 -8.94
CA SER A 104 6.20 -4.73 -8.98
C SER A 104 4.79 -5.32 -9.03
N ALA A 105 4.57 -6.32 -9.89
CA ALA A 105 3.28 -7.01 -9.99
C ALA A 105 2.92 -7.73 -8.68
N LEU A 106 3.87 -8.45 -8.07
CA LEU A 106 3.68 -9.13 -6.79
C LEU A 106 3.40 -8.14 -5.65
N TYR A 107 4.13 -7.03 -5.61
CA TYR A 107 3.91 -5.99 -4.60
C TYR A 107 2.51 -5.37 -4.76
N VAL A 108 2.13 -4.98 -5.97
CA VAL A 108 0.81 -4.42 -6.28
C VAL A 108 -0.31 -5.39 -5.88
N ALA A 109 -0.26 -6.64 -6.33
CA ALA A 109 -1.25 -7.65 -5.99
C ALA A 109 -1.34 -7.87 -4.47
N GLY A 110 -0.19 -7.99 -3.80
CA GLY A 110 -0.13 -8.17 -2.37
C GLY A 110 -0.66 -6.97 -1.58
N ARG A 111 -0.46 -5.74 -2.05
CA ARG A 111 -1.04 -4.54 -1.41
C ARG A 111 -2.55 -4.48 -1.57
N PHE A 112 -3.10 -4.85 -2.73
CA PHE A 112 -4.55 -4.97 -2.90
C PHE A 112 -5.14 -6.05 -1.99
N LEU A 113 -4.49 -7.22 -1.89
CA LEU A 113 -4.90 -8.27 -0.96
C LEU A 113 -4.83 -7.78 0.49
N TYR A 114 -3.74 -7.13 0.89
CA TYR A 114 -3.57 -6.59 2.23
C TYR A 114 -4.70 -5.63 2.60
N ILE A 115 -5.00 -4.66 1.71
CA ILE A 115 -6.09 -3.69 1.93
C ILE A 115 -7.41 -4.44 2.05
N TYR A 116 -7.72 -5.36 1.14
CA TYR A 116 -8.96 -6.15 1.18
C TYR A 116 -9.14 -6.87 2.52
N VAL A 117 -8.09 -7.55 3.00
CA VAL A 117 -8.12 -8.26 4.28
C VAL A 117 -8.28 -7.28 5.44
N TYR A 118 -7.53 -6.17 5.45
CA TYR A 118 -7.60 -5.16 6.50
C TYR A 118 -9.02 -4.62 6.68
N LEU A 119 -9.71 -4.33 5.57
CA LEU A 119 -11.05 -3.75 5.62
C LEU A 119 -12.11 -4.75 6.12
N ASN A 120 -11.95 -6.03 5.77
CA ASN A 120 -12.93 -7.08 6.03
C ASN A 120 -12.64 -7.93 7.28
N GLN A 121 -11.51 -7.72 7.96
CA GLN A 121 -11.17 -8.51 9.14
C GLN A 121 -12.18 -8.29 10.29
N LYS A 122 -12.67 -9.41 10.81
CA LYS A 122 -13.55 -9.54 11.99
C LYS A 122 -13.03 -10.60 12.98
N THR A 123 -12.09 -11.46 12.57
CA THR A 123 -11.56 -12.55 13.39
C THR A 123 -10.06 -12.45 13.64
N ARG A 124 -9.57 -13.14 14.66
CA ARG A 124 -8.13 -13.24 14.97
C ARG A 124 -7.34 -13.87 13.82
N ALA A 125 -7.89 -14.90 13.17
CA ALA A 125 -7.27 -15.56 12.03
C ALA A 125 -7.05 -14.59 10.85
N GLN A 126 -8.03 -13.74 10.54
CA GLN A 126 -7.90 -12.72 9.51
C GLN A 126 -6.84 -11.67 9.86
N SER A 127 -6.72 -11.29 11.14
CA SER A 127 -5.66 -10.39 11.61
C SER A 127 -4.26 -10.99 11.42
N ILE A 128 -4.09 -12.29 11.70
CA ILE A 128 -2.83 -13.01 11.46
C ILE A 128 -2.52 -13.06 9.96
N MET A 129 -3.51 -13.40 9.13
CA MET A 129 -3.36 -13.40 7.67
C MET A 129 -2.92 -12.04 7.15
N ARG A 130 -3.56 -10.96 7.62
CA ARG A 130 -3.17 -9.58 7.30
C ARG A 130 -1.70 -9.32 7.62
N THR A 131 -1.23 -9.71 8.80
CA THR A 131 0.17 -9.56 9.20
C THR A 131 1.11 -10.38 8.31
N GLY A 132 0.73 -11.60 7.94
CA GLY A 132 1.50 -12.41 6.99
C GLY A 132 1.63 -11.76 5.61
N VAL A 133 0.52 -11.27 5.05
CA VAL A 133 0.52 -10.57 3.76
C VAL A 133 1.38 -9.30 3.84
N TRP A 134 1.29 -8.54 4.95
CA TRP A 134 2.15 -7.38 5.17
C TRP A 134 3.64 -7.73 5.20
N ALA A 135 4.02 -8.79 5.91
CA ALA A 135 5.42 -9.19 6.02
C ALA A 135 5.99 -9.62 4.65
N LEU A 136 5.25 -10.47 3.92
CA LEU A 136 5.66 -10.94 2.59
C LEU A 136 5.75 -9.79 1.58
N THR A 137 4.78 -8.87 1.60
CA THR A 137 4.81 -7.72 0.69
C THR A 137 5.91 -6.72 1.04
N THR A 138 6.22 -6.54 2.33
CA THR A 138 7.31 -5.67 2.79
C THR A 138 8.69 -6.25 2.45
N ALA A 139 8.83 -7.57 2.38
CA ALA A 139 10.08 -8.20 1.95
C ALA A 139 10.47 -7.85 0.50
N ILE A 140 9.50 -7.56 -0.37
CA ILE A 140 9.75 -7.26 -1.80
C ILE A 140 10.57 -5.97 -1.99
N PRO A 141 10.18 -4.78 -1.48
CA PRO A 141 11.00 -3.58 -1.63
C PRO A 141 12.38 -3.73 -0.96
N LEU A 142 12.46 -4.45 0.16
CA LEU A 142 13.74 -4.75 0.81
C LEU A 142 14.65 -5.59 -0.10
N TYR A 143 14.09 -6.64 -0.73
CA TYR A 143 14.79 -7.43 -1.73
C TYR A 143 15.28 -6.56 -2.90
N VAL A 144 14.41 -5.71 -3.45
CA VAL A 144 14.77 -4.84 -4.57
C VAL A 144 15.92 -3.91 -4.19
N LEU A 145 15.88 -3.29 -3.00
CA LEU A 145 16.93 -2.40 -2.51
C LEU A 145 18.27 -3.14 -2.33
N VAL A 146 18.26 -4.30 -1.67
CA VAL A 146 19.47 -5.11 -1.45
C VAL A 146 20.06 -5.57 -2.78
N HIS A 147 19.22 -6.06 -3.70
CA HIS A 147 19.67 -6.52 -5.00
C HIS A 147 20.24 -5.36 -5.83
N SER A 148 19.60 -4.18 -5.78
CA SER A 148 20.12 -2.97 -6.43
C SER A 148 21.52 -2.58 -5.91
N ALA A 149 21.73 -2.66 -4.60
CA ALA A 149 23.03 -2.41 -3.99
C ALA A 149 24.09 -3.44 -4.42
N ILE A 150 23.72 -4.73 -4.50
CA ILE A 150 24.62 -5.81 -4.97
C ILE A 150 25.02 -5.58 -6.42
N ILE A 151 24.06 -5.20 -7.29
CA ILE A 151 24.37 -4.89 -8.69
C ILE A 151 25.37 -3.75 -8.70
N ARG A 152 25.08 -2.60 -8.08
CA ARG A 152 25.96 -1.42 -8.10
C ARG A 152 27.37 -1.69 -7.55
N ARG A 153 27.51 -2.51 -6.50
CA ARG A 153 28.82 -2.90 -5.96
C ARG A 153 29.72 -3.59 -7.01
N ARG A 154 29.14 -4.32 -7.96
CA ARG A 154 29.89 -5.04 -9.02
C ARG A 154 30.40 -4.12 -10.14
N TRP A 155 29.96 -2.87 -10.22
CA TRP A 155 30.42 -1.90 -11.24
C TRP A 155 31.55 -0.99 -10.76
N THR A 156 31.83 -0.99 -9.45
CA THR A 156 32.86 -0.14 -8.82
C THR A 156 34.23 -0.81 -8.71
N TYR A 157 34.38 -2.04 -9.20
CA TYR A 157 35.62 -2.82 -9.29
C TYR A 157 35.66 -3.52 -10.65
#